data_AF-A0A6G0VKC7-F1
#
_entry.id   AF-A0A6G0VKC7-F1
#
_cell.length_a   1.000
_cell.length_b   1.000
_cell.length_c   1.000
_cell.angle_alpha   90.00
_cell.angle_beta   90.00
_cell.angle_gamma   90.00
#
_symmetry.space_group_name_H-M   'P 1'
#
loop_
_entity.id
_entity.type
_entity.pdbx_description
1 polymer ?
#
loop_
_entity_poly.entity_id
_entity_poly.type
_entity_poly.pdbx_seq_one_letter_code
_entity_poly.pdbx_strand_id
1 'polypeptide(L)'
;MAEIIYKHQLCQKLKIFDNRPFTYRDIENVEKLLNIQVKVVNVDKFCEIDYSGNENKIKIYLLKKNDHFHTIYSMPSFKECVYYCELCDTGYNNNKNKHVCKKGPGLKKEKIFCQECNRNCVDVECLRKHRNVCDKEYKCSGCNLIVQRNYHTHNSVCGYGKCHNCKQENIDLCVHECFMQRKIGKGGYCVEACVCNSKSSEKRKDCTFTTNYIFFDYKAQQNPGTHIPNMVIAHNFEGTKYVFSTDDAATANDKF
;
A
#
# COMPACT_ATOMS: atom_id res chain seq x y z
N MET A 1 -4.36 12.89 -63.70
CA MET A 1 -3.15 13.69 -64.02
C MET A 1 -2.52 14.30 -62.75
N ALA A 2 -3.24 15.07 -61.93
CA ALA A 2 -2.70 15.68 -60.70
C ALA A 2 -2.19 14.65 -59.66
N GLU A 3 -2.92 13.56 -59.42
CA GLU A 3 -2.55 12.50 -58.46
C GLU A 3 -1.22 11.81 -58.78
N ILE A 4 -0.92 11.61 -60.08
CA ILE A 4 0.32 10.97 -60.55
C ILE A 4 1.51 11.91 -60.30
N ILE A 5 1.33 13.21 -60.48
CA ILE A 5 2.35 14.23 -60.24
C ILE A 5 2.71 14.29 -58.75
N TYR A 6 1.71 14.29 -57.86
CA TYR A 6 1.93 14.30 -56.41
C TYR A 6 2.64 13.04 -55.91
N LYS A 7 2.26 11.85 -56.42
CA LYS A 7 2.92 10.59 -56.10
C LYS A 7 4.40 10.61 -56.51
N HIS A 8 4.69 11.05 -57.73
CA HIS A 8 6.06 11.08 -58.25
C HIS A 8 6.95 12.08 -57.48
N GLN A 9 6.42 13.26 -57.15
CA GLN A 9 7.12 14.25 -56.33
C GLN A 9 7.42 13.75 -54.91
N LEU A 10 6.50 12.99 -54.30
CA LEU A 10 6.71 12.41 -52.97
C LEU A 10 7.80 11.32 -53.00
N CYS A 11 7.74 10.41 -53.98
CA CYS A 11 8.78 9.38 -54.15
C CYS A 11 10.17 10.00 -54.37
N GLN A 12 10.27 11.07 -55.17
CA GLN A 12 11.51 11.82 -55.37
C GLN A 12 12.05 12.43 -54.07
N LYS A 13 11.19 13.07 -53.26
CA LYS A 13 11.60 13.66 -51.97
C LYS A 13 12.05 12.61 -50.96
N LEU A 14 11.46 11.43 -50.98
CA LEU A 14 11.80 10.31 -50.10
C LEU A 14 13.00 9.48 -50.59
N LYS A 15 13.51 9.79 -51.78
CA LYS A 15 14.56 9.04 -52.46
C LYS A 15 14.24 7.55 -52.65
N ILE A 16 12.97 7.23 -52.89
CA ILE A 16 12.51 5.87 -53.17
C ILE A 16 12.47 5.71 -54.68
N PHE A 17 13.55 5.16 -55.24
CA PHE A 17 13.78 5.07 -56.68
C PHE A 17 13.87 3.63 -57.20
N ASP A 18 13.84 2.65 -56.30
CA ASP A 18 14.02 1.24 -56.59
C ASP A 18 12.71 0.46 -56.45
N ASN A 19 12.56 -0.61 -57.25
CA ASN A 19 11.44 -1.55 -57.18
C ASN A 19 11.49 -2.46 -55.94
N ARG A 20 12.20 -2.06 -54.88
CA ARG A 20 12.27 -2.84 -53.64
C ARG A 20 10.97 -2.69 -52.85
N PRO A 21 10.66 -3.65 -51.95
CA PRO A 21 9.53 -3.52 -51.04
C PRO A 21 9.65 -2.26 -50.16
N PHE A 22 8.49 -1.66 -49.88
CA PHE A 22 8.37 -0.52 -48.96
C PHE A 22 8.57 -1.01 -47.52
N THR A 23 9.45 -0.35 -46.76
CA THR A 23 9.88 -0.81 -45.43
C THR A 23 9.47 0.16 -44.32
N TYR A 24 9.61 -0.24 -43.05
CA TYR A 24 9.40 0.65 -41.90
C TYR A 24 10.36 1.84 -41.88
N ARG A 25 11.54 1.72 -42.50
CA ARG A 25 12.47 2.85 -42.65
C ARG A 25 11.93 3.89 -43.63
N ASP A 26 11.22 3.44 -44.67
CA ASP A 26 10.55 4.34 -45.61
C ASP A 26 9.37 5.05 -44.93
N ILE A 27 8.62 4.33 -44.09
CA ILE A 27 7.59 4.92 -43.23
C ILE A 27 8.18 6.03 -42.34
N GLU A 28 9.29 5.76 -41.66
CA GLU A 28 9.96 6.76 -40.80
C GLU A 28 10.38 8.02 -41.58
N ASN A 29 10.83 7.85 -42.84
CA ASN A 29 11.17 8.99 -43.70
C ASN A 29 9.91 9.79 -44.10
N VAL A 30 8.79 9.12 -44.37
CA VAL A 30 7.49 9.75 -44.63
C VAL A 30 7.02 10.54 -43.42
N GLU A 31 7.11 9.96 -42.22
CA GLU A 31 6.76 10.63 -40.96
C GLU A 31 7.53 11.93 -40.76
N LYS A 32 8.86 11.89 -40.96
CA LYS A 32 9.72 13.07 -40.85
C LYS A 32 9.40 14.11 -41.90
N LEU A 33 9.17 13.70 -43.15
CA LEU A 33 8.91 14.61 -44.27
C LEU A 33 7.55 15.31 -44.13
N LEU A 34 6.53 14.59 -43.68
CA LEU A 34 5.15 15.08 -43.59
C LEU A 34 4.78 15.57 -42.19
N ASN A 35 5.65 15.38 -41.20
CA ASN A 35 5.42 15.66 -39.79
C ASN A 35 4.13 15.00 -39.27
N ILE A 36 4.04 13.68 -39.45
CA ILE A 36 2.91 12.84 -39.03
C ILE A 36 3.42 11.66 -38.20
N GLN A 37 2.51 10.98 -37.51
CA GLN A 37 2.73 9.66 -36.91
C GLN A 37 2.04 8.60 -37.76
N VAL A 38 2.74 7.52 -38.06
CA VAL A 38 2.22 6.32 -38.68
C VAL A 38 2.23 5.20 -37.65
N LYS A 39 1.09 4.50 -37.52
CA LYS A 39 0.99 3.27 -36.74
C LYS A 39 0.63 2.12 -37.69
N VAL A 40 1.40 1.04 -37.64
CA VAL A 40 1.17 -0.14 -38.48
C VAL A 40 0.58 -1.25 -37.62
N VAL A 41 -0.57 -1.76 -38.04
CA VAL A 41 -1.25 -2.92 -37.51
C VAL A 41 -0.91 -4.13 -38.37
N ASN A 42 -0.47 -5.23 -37.78
CA ASN A 42 -0.03 -6.41 -38.53
C ASN A 42 -1.04 -7.56 -38.40
N VAL A 43 -1.59 -8.01 -39.53
CA VAL A 43 -2.57 -9.11 -39.59
C VAL A 43 -1.98 -10.42 -39.07
N ASP A 44 -0.72 -10.69 -39.41
CA ASP A 44 -0.02 -11.94 -39.04
C ASP A 44 0.31 -11.97 -37.53
N LYS A 45 0.21 -10.82 -36.86
CA LYS A 45 0.38 -10.68 -35.41
C LYS A 45 -0.93 -10.30 -34.73
N PHE A 46 -2.00 -11.04 -35.03
CA PHE A 46 -3.32 -10.88 -34.39
C PHE A 46 -3.86 -9.43 -34.44
N CYS A 47 -3.57 -8.71 -35.53
CA CYS A 47 -3.94 -7.31 -35.69
C CYS A 47 -3.41 -6.41 -34.54
N GLU A 48 -2.22 -6.70 -34.03
CA GLU A 48 -1.50 -5.84 -33.09
C GLU A 48 -0.68 -4.78 -33.81
N ILE A 49 -0.42 -3.67 -33.12
CA ILE A 49 0.46 -2.62 -33.63
C ILE A 49 1.90 -3.07 -33.47
N ASP A 50 2.61 -3.27 -34.59
CA ASP A 50 4.01 -3.72 -34.58
C ASP A 50 5.00 -2.65 -35.04
N TYR A 51 4.49 -1.48 -35.41
CA TYR A 51 5.25 -0.25 -35.58
C TYR A 51 4.43 0.96 -35.13
N SER A 52 5.06 1.86 -34.40
CA SER A 52 4.49 3.16 -34.01
C SER A 52 5.61 4.18 -34.04
N GLY A 53 5.52 5.16 -34.94
CA GLY A 53 6.45 6.27 -34.92
C GLY A 53 6.20 7.24 -33.78
N ASN A 54 6.93 8.36 -33.82
CA ASN A 54 6.90 9.38 -32.77
C ASN A 54 5.51 10.00 -32.63
N GLU A 55 5.11 10.31 -31.40
CA GLU A 55 3.80 10.90 -31.13
C GLU A 55 3.61 12.20 -31.91
N ASN A 56 2.50 12.30 -32.64
CA ASN A 56 2.16 13.47 -33.43
C ASN A 56 0.66 13.72 -33.39
N LYS A 57 0.27 14.96 -33.70
CA LYS A 57 -1.12 15.38 -33.79
C LYS A 57 -1.85 14.66 -34.92
N ILE A 58 -1.21 14.49 -36.07
CA ILE A 58 -1.78 13.79 -37.23
C ILE A 58 -1.33 12.34 -37.18
N LYS A 59 -2.30 11.41 -37.08
CA LYS A 59 -2.06 9.97 -37.03
C LYS A 59 -2.63 9.28 -38.26
N ILE A 60 -1.83 8.42 -38.89
CA ILE A 60 -2.26 7.54 -39.98
C ILE A 60 -2.08 6.10 -39.53
N TYR A 61 -3.12 5.29 -39.74
CA TYR A 61 -3.10 3.86 -39.42
C TYR A 61 -3.00 3.05 -40.71
N LEU A 62 -2.03 2.14 -40.76
CA LEU A 62 -1.82 1.22 -41.87
C LEU A 62 -2.03 -0.22 -41.40
N LEU A 63 -2.68 -1.04 -42.20
CA LEU A 63 -2.77 -2.48 -42.05
C LEU A 63 -1.70 -3.14 -42.91
N LYS A 64 -0.76 -3.83 -42.29
CA LYS A 64 0.21 -4.69 -42.97
C LYS A 64 -0.38 -6.09 -43.13
N LYS A 65 -0.42 -6.55 -44.37
CA LYS A 65 -0.77 -7.92 -44.75
C LYS A 65 0.27 -8.40 -45.75
N ASN A 66 1.08 -9.39 -45.39
CA ASN A 66 2.27 -9.77 -46.15
C ASN A 66 3.21 -8.55 -46.35
N ASP A 67 3.62 -8.28 -47.58
CA ASP A 67 4.45 -7.13 -47.99
C ASP A 67 3.65 -5.91 -48.46
N HIS A 68 2.34 -5.87 -48.22
CA HIS A 68 1.48 -4.76 -48.59
C HIS A 68 0.93 -4.00 -47.38
N PHE A 69 0.81 -2.68 -47.55
CA PHE A 69 0.18 -1.77 -46.61
C PHE A 69 -1.14 -1.26 -47.17
N HIS A 70 -2.20 -1.35 -46.37
CA HIS A 70 -3.52 -0.81 -46.66
C HIS A 70 -3.87 0.27 -45.64
N THR A 71 -4.62 1.30 -46.03
CA THR A 71 -5.02 2.34 -45.09
C THR A 71 -6.17 1.86 -44.19
N ILE A 72 -6.07 2.14 -42.89
CA ILE A 72 -7.16 1.99 -41.94
C ILE A 72 -7.78 3.38 -41.72
N TYR A 73 -9.02 3.57 -42.17
CA TYR A 73 -9.72 4.85 -42.06
C TYR A 73 -10.26 5.14 -40.66
N SER A 74 -10.55 4.10 -39.88
CA SER A 74 -11.16 4.22 -38.55
C SER A 74 -10.72 3.05 -37.68
N MET A 75 -9.94 3.35 -36.64
CA MET A 75 -9.55 2.35 -35.64
C MET A 75 -10.74 1.79 -34.85
N PRO A 76 -11.75 2.59 -34.45
CA PRO A 76 -12.97 2.05 -33.85
C PRO A 76 -13.65 1.01 -34.75
N SER A 77 -13.83 1.32 -36.04
CA SER A 77 -14.44 0.40 -37.00
C SER A 77 -13.60 -0.85 -37.21
N PHE A 78 -12.28 -0.70 -37.32
CA PHE A 78 -11.36 -1.82 -37.49
C PHE A 78 -11.31 -2.76 -36.26
N LYS A 79 -11.41 -2.20 -35.05
CA LYS A 79 -11.42 -2.96 -33.79
C LYS A 79 -12.83 -3.37 -33.33
N GLU A 80 -13.85 -3.17 -34.17
CA GLU A 80 -15.25 -3.46 -33.85
C GLU A 80 -15.68 -2.88 -32.50
N CYS A 81 -15.31 -1.62 -32.25
CA CYS A 81 -15.63 -0.92 -31.01
C CYS A 81 -16.19 0.48 -31.22
N VAL A 82 -16.88 0.99 -30.20
CA VAL A 82 -17.50 2.33 -30.24
C VAL A 82 -16.45 3.42 -30.11
N TYR A 83 -15.45 3.22 -29.25
CA TYR A 83 -14.41 4.19 -28.98
C TYR A 83 -13.03 3.53 -29.02
N TYR A 84 -12.02 4.32 -29.39
CA TYR A 84 -10.64 3.90 -29.45
C TYR A 84 -9.74 4.88 -28.70
N CYS A 85 -8.86 4.37 -27.84
CA CYS A 85 -7.86 5.19 -27.16
C CYS A 85 -6.55 5.19 -27.96
N GLU A 86 -6.20 6.33 -28.55
CA GLU A 86 -4.95 6.47 -29.33
C GLU A 86 -3.68 6.40 -28.46
N LEU A 87 -3.79 6.67 -27.16
CA LEU A 87 -2.66 6.64 -26.23
C LEU A 87 -2.24 5.22 -25.87
N CYS A 88 -3.20 4.33 -25.55
CA CYS A 88 -2.90 2.94 -25.18
C CYS A 88 -3.33 1.91 -26.22
N ASP A 89 -3.75 2.38 -27.39
CA ASP A 89 -4.12 1.59 -28.57
C ASP A 89 -5.22 0.54 -28.31
N THR A 90 -6.15 0.87 -27.40
CA THR A 90 -7.20 -0.05 -26.91
C THR A 90 -8.58 0.41 -27.36
N GLY A 91 -9.35 -0.50 -27.97
CA GLY A 91 -10.77 -0.32 -28.26
C GLY A 91 -11.66 -0.59 -27.04
N TYR A 92 -12.76 0.13 -26.91
CA TYR A 92 -13.72 -0.05 -25.81
C TYR A 92 -15.14 0.36 -26.19
N ASN A 93 -16.12 -0.32 -25.62
CA ASN A 93 -17.55 -0.13 -25.92
C ASN A 93 -18.31 0.60 -24.80
N ASN A 94 -17.69 0.73 -23.64
CA ASN A 94 -18.27 1.44 -22.51
C ASN A 94 -18.23 2.96 -22.76
N ASN A 95 -18.95 3.72 -21.92
CA ASN A 95 -18.97 5.18 -21.97
C ASN A 95 -17.56 5.79 -22.11
N LYS A 96 -17.39 6.78 -23.01
CA LYS A 96 -16.15 7.51 -23.32
C LYS A 96 -15.31 7.86 -22.08
N ASN A 97 -15.97 8.26 -20.99
CA ASN A 97 -15.30 8.72 -19.77
C ASN A 97 -14.91 7.60 -18.78
N LYS A 98 -15.30 6.35 -19.05
CA LYS A 98 -14.97 5.20 -18.18
C LYS A 98 -13.71 4.46 -18.63
N HIS A 99 -13.13 4.82 -19.77
CA HIS A 99 -11.88 4.22 -20.22
C HIS A 99 -10.71 4.68 -19.33
N VAL A 100 -10.12 3.74 -18.60
CA VAL A 100 -8.89 3.95 -17.84
C VAL A 100 -7.70 3.66 -18.77
N CYS A 101 -7.10 4.71 -19.32
CA CYS A 101 -5.99 4.59 -20.26
C CYS A 101 -4.72 4.02 -19.61
N LYS A 102 -4.21 2.93 -20.16
CA LYS A 102 -3.00 2.24 -19.67
C LYS A 102 -1.66 2.95 -20.00
N LYS A 103 -1.69 4.06 -20.72
CA LYS A 103 -0.49 4.86 -21.07
C LYS A 103 -0.68 6.37 -20.84
N GLY A 104 -1.85 6.79 -20.35
CA GLY A 104 -2.19 8.21 -20.15
C GLY A 104 -1.64 8.79 -18.85
N PRO A 105 -1.71 10.13 -18.67
CA PRO A 105 -1.24 10.83 -17.47
C PRO A 105 -1.89 10.37 -16.15
N GLY A 106 -2.94 9.55 -16.20
CA GLY A 106 -3.56 8.93 -15.04
C GLY A 106 -2.77 7.80 -14.35
N LEU A 107 -1.57 7.44 -14.84
CA LEU A 107 -0.84 6.25 -14.37
C LEU A 107 0.44 6.47 -13.59
N LYS A 108 0.88 7.71 -13.43
CA LYS A 108 1.92 8.05 -12.45
C LYS A 108 1.34 8.95 -11.37
N LYS A 109 0.25 8.52 -10.75
CA LYS A 109 -0.05 9.05 -9.43
C LYS A 109 0.98 8.44 -8.49
N GLU A 110 1.75 9.28 -7.80
CA GLU A 110 2.55 8.81 -6.68
C GLU A 110 1.64 8.02 -5.76
N LYS A 111 1.99 6.76 -5.56
CA LYS A 111 1.17 5.89 -4.72
C LYS A 111 1.26 6.42 -3.30
N ILE A 112 0.11 6.56 -2.66
CA ILE A 112 0.03 7.06 -1.30
C ILE A 112 0.18 5.87 -0.35
N PHE A 113 1.19 5.91 0.50
CA PHE A 113 1.44 4.85 1.47
C PHE A 113 0.47 4.95 2.66
N CYS A 114 -0.20 3.85 2.98
CA CYS A 114 -1.04 3.73 4.17
C CYS A 114 -0.21 3.13 5.32
N GLN A 115 0.02 3.93 6.37
CA GLN A 115 0.80 3.51 7.54
C GLN A 115 0.09 2.43 8.38
N GLU A 116 -1.24 2.35 8.33
CA GLU A 116 -2.00 1.40 9.15
C GLU A 116 -1.92 -0.05 8.64
N CYS A 117 -1.94 -0.24 7.32
CA CYS A 117 -1.96 -1.58 6.71
C CYS A 117 -0.70 -1.87 5.87
N ASN A 118 0.25 -0.95 5.80
CA ASN A 118 1.50 -1.09 5.04
C ASN A 118 1.27 -1.35 3.53
N ARG A 119 0.18 -0.83 2.97
CA ARG A 119 -0.18 -0.95 1.54
C ARG A 119 -0.16 0.41 0.85
N ASN A 120 -0.04 0.37 -0.47
CA ASN A 120 -0.05 1.56 -1.33
C ASN A 120 -1.43 1.77 -1.95
N CYS A 121 -1.98 2.98 -1.80
CA CYS A 121 -3.21 3.45 -2.45
C CYS A 121 -2.89 4.18 -3.75
N VAL A 122 -3.82 4.15 -4.70
CA VAL A 122 -3.62 4.77 -6.03
C VAL A 122 -3.76 6.29 -5.99
N ASP A 123 -4.58 6.82 -5.09
CA ASP A 123 -4.79 8.24 -4.85
C ASP A 123 -5.44 8.52 -3.48
N VAL A 124 -5.68 9.81 -3.18
CA VAL A 124 -6.28 10.28 -1.92
C VAL A 124 -7.69 9.73 -1.73
N GLU A 125 -8.46 9.60 -2.82
CA GLU A 125 -9.82 9.07 -2.73
C GLU A 125 -9.82 7.57 -2.38
N CYS A 126 -8.90 6.80 -2.97
CA CYS A 126 -8.64 5.42 -2.61
C CYS A 126 -8.26 5.31 -1.14
N LEU A 127 -7.34 6.15 -0.63
CA LEU A 127 -6.97 6.18 0.79
C LEU A 127 -8.16 6.52 1.70
N ARG A 128 -9.01 7.49 1.32
CA ARG A 128 -10.17 7.89 2.13
C ARG A 128 -11.20 6.77 2.28
N LYS A 129 -11.41 5.97 1.23
CA LYS A 129 -12.31 4.81 1.24
C LYS A 129 -11.61 3.51 1.67
N HIS A 130 -10.31 3.56 1.94
CA HIS A 130 -9.48 2.39 2.21
C HIS A 130 -9.83 1.68 3.52
N ARG A 131 -10.46 2.38 4.47
CA ARG A 131 -10.73 1.89 5.83
C ARG A 131 -11.33 0.48 5.87
N ASN A 132 -12.33 0.20 5.01
CA ASN A 132 -12.98 -1.10 4.95
C ASN A 132 -12.05 -2.28 4.62
N VAL A 133 -10.97 -2.02 3.87
CA VAL A 133 -9.92 -2.98 3.55
C VAL A 133 -8.86 -2.97 4.64
N CYS A 134 -8.48 -1.78 5.11
CA CYS A 134 -7.52 -1.56 6.18
C CYS A 134 -7.87 -2.34 7.45
N ASP A 135 -9.15 -2.38 7.81
CA ASP A 135 -9.64 -3.04 9.02
C ASP A 135 -9.59 -4.58 8.94
N LYS A 136 -9.48 -5.13 7.73
CA LYS A 136 -9.50 -6.59 7.49
C LYS A 136 -8.13 -7.16 7.18
N GLU A 137 -7.34 -6.43 6.40
CA GLU A 137 -6.10 -6.94 5.81
C GLU A 137 -4.95 -5.93 5.90
N TYR A 138 -3.74 -6.45 6.10
CA TYR A 138 -2.50 -5.67 6.06
C TYR A 138 -1.40 -6.42 5.30
N LYS A 139 -0.35 -5.69 4.90
CA LYS A 139 0.84 -6.26 4.28
C LYS A 139 1.91 -6.48 5.34
N CYS A 140 2.29 -7.74 5.56
CA CYS A 140 3.34 -8.09 6.51
C CYS A 140 4.70 -7.47 6.12
N SER A 141 5.40 -6.86 7.07
CA SER A 141 6.73 -6.26 6.87
C SER A 141 7.84 -7.30 6.67
N GLY A 142 7.71 -8.49 7.27
CA GLY A 142 8.69 -9.56 7.14
C GLY A 142 8.59 -10.31 5.81
N CYS A 143 7.40 -10.83 5.47
CA CYS A 143 7.21 -11.70 4.29
C CYS A 143 6.56 -11.00 3.09
N ASN A 144 6.15 -9.73 3.21
CA ASN A 144 5.46 -8.95 2.17
C ASN A 144 4.11 -9.50 1.67
N LEU A 145 3.57 -10.55 2.29
CA LEU A 145 2.26 -11.11 1.96
C LEU A 145 1.12 -10.25 2.53
N ILE A 146 -0.03 -10.30 1.86
CA ILE A 146 -1.29 -9.75 2.38
C ILE A 146 -1.89 -10.77 3.35
N VAL A 147 -2.15 -10.32 4.57
CA VAL A 147 -2.60 -11.17 5.67
C VAL A 147 -3.83 -10.55 6.33
N GLN A 148 -4.71 -11.40 6.88
CA GLN A 148 -5.88 -10.94 7.62
C GLN A 148 -5.51 -10.61 9.07
N ARG A 149 -6.04 -9.50 9.63
CA ARG A 149 -5.68 -9.01 10.97
C ARG A 149 -6.00 -9.98 12.12
N ASN A 150 -6.98 -10.85 11.94
CA ASN A 150 -7.43 -11.81 12.95
C ASN A 150 -6.94 -13.26 12.67
N TYR A 151 -6.00 -13.43 11.75
CA TYR A 151 -5.54 -14.76 11.35
C TYR A 151 -4.25 -15.14 12.09
N HIS A 152 -4.41 -15.86 13.20
CA HIS A 152 -3.33 -16.17 14.15
C HIS A 152 -2.21 -17.07 13.61
N THR A 153 -2.46 -17.81 12.53
CA THR A 153 -1.50 -18.80 12.00
C THR A 153 -0.33 -18.17 11.22
N HIS A 154 -0.48 -16.95 10.73
CA HIS A 154 0.63 -16.26 10.05
C HIS A 154 1.75 -15.91 11.04
N ASN A 155 1.41 -15.44 12.24
CA ASN A 155 2.39 -14.97 13.23
C ASN A 155 3.35 -16.08 13.66
N SER A 156 2.83 -17.31 13.84
CA SER A 156 3.63 -18.48 14.24
C SER A 156 4.63 -18.93 13.18
N VAL A 157 4.41 -18.58 11.91
CA VAL A 157 5.29 -18.98 10.80
C VAL A 157 6.27 -17.87 10.44
N CYS A 158 5.80 -16.61 10.37
CA CYS A 158 6.60 -15.48 9.91
C CYS A 158 7.36 -14.77 11.05
N GLY A 159 6.94 -14.92 12.30
CA GLY A 159 7.49 -14.18 13.44
C GLY A 159 7.03 -12.71 13.54
N TYR A 160 6.41 -12.17 12.50
CA TYR A 160 5.81 -10.82 12.52
C TYR A 160 4.38 -10.87 13.03
N GLY A 161 4.01 -9.91 13.88
CA GLY A 161 2.67 -9.88 14.45
C GLY A 161 2.36 -8.63 15.27
N LYS A 162 1.39 -8.77 16.18
CA LYS A 162 0.95 -7.72 17.11
C LYS A 162 1.52 -7.96 18.50
N CYS A 163 2.20 -6.97 19.06
CA CYS A 163 2.56 -7.00 20.47
C CYS A 163 1.30 -6.82 21.33
N HIS A 164 1.01 -7.78 22.20
CA HIS A 164 -0.16 -7.70 23.07
C HIS A 164 -0.03 -6.66 24.19
N ASN A 165 1.18 -6.19 24.48
CA ASN A 165 1.47 -5.24 25.55
C ASN A 165 1.37 -3.80 25.04
N CYS A 166 2.23 -3.39 24.10
CA CYS A 166 2.22 -2.03 23.55
C CYS A 166 1.23 -1.82 22.39
N LYS A 167 0.54 -2.89 21.94
CA LYS A 167 -0.43 -2.87 20.84
C LYS A 167 0.12 -2.52 19.46
N GLN A 168 1.44 -2.34 19.32
CA GLN A 168 2.09 -2.18 18.02
C GLN A 168 1.85 -3.42 17.15
N GLU A 169 1.58 -3.20 15.88
CA GLU A 169 1.23 -4.22 14.89
C GLU A 169 2.29 -4.29 13.81
N ASN A 170 2.38 -5.45 13.14
CA ASN A 170 3.27 -5.67 12.01
C ASN A 170 4.76 -5.44 12.33
N ILE A 171 5.16 -5.88 13.52
CA ILE A 171 6.54 -5.83 14.02
C ILE A 171 7.12 -7.23 14.10
N ASP A 172 8.44 -7.33 14.01
CA ASP A 172 9.16 -8.57 14.30
C ASP A 172 9.12 -8.86 15.80
N LEU A 173 8.40 -9.91 16.19
CA LEU A 173 8.20 -10.25 17.60
C LEU A 173 9.47 -10.80 18.27
N CYS A 174 10.44 -11.30 17.50
CA CYS A 174 11.68 -11.87 18.04
C CYS A 174 12.65 -10.78 18.52
N VAL A 175 12.63 -9.60 17.90
CA VAL A 175 13.51 -8.47 18.25
C VAL A 175 12.76 -7.29 18.89
N HIS A 176 11.47 -7.47 19.19
CA HIS A 176 10.66 -6.41 19.78
C HIS A 176 11.01 -6.17 21.25
N GLU A 177 11.62 -5.03 21.55
CA GLU A 177 12.04 -4.58 22.89
C GLU A 177 10.87 -4.06 23.77
N CYS A 178 9.74 -4.78 23.81
CA CYS A 178 8.68 -4.47 24.77
C CYS A 178 8.89 -5.22 26.09
N PHE A 179 9.67 -4.59 26.98
CA PHE A 179 9.95 -5.08 28.32
C PHE A 179 8.76 -5.01 29.28
N MET A 180 7.65 -4.38 28.88
CA MET A 180 6.42 -4.39 29.67
C MET A 180 5.85 -5.81 29.69
N GLN A 181 5.84 -6.44 30.86
CA GLN A 181 5.19 -7.72 31.05
C GLN A 181 3.66 -7.53 31.04
N ARG A 182 2.95 -8.44 30.38
CA ARG A 182 1.49 -8.52 30.48
C ARG A 182 1.15 -8.87 31.92
N LYS A 183 0.83 -7.88 32.75
CA LYS A 183 0.17 -8.15 34.03
C LYS A 183 -1.23 -8.67 33.69
N ILE A 184 -1.39 -10.00 33.66
CA ILE A 184 -2.71 -10.59 33.91
C ILE A 184 -3.20 -9.89 35.17
N GLY A 185 -4.36 -9.21 35.12
CA GLY A 185 -4.84 -8.43 36.25
C GLY A 185 -4.78 -9.29 37.50
N LYS A 186 -3.83 -9.02 38.39
CA LYS A 186 -3.61 -9.78 39.62
C LYS A 186 -4.65 -9.41 40.68
N GLY A 187 -5.85 -9.01 40.27
CA GLY A 187 -7.00 -8.82 41.14
C GLY A 187 -7.83 -10.09 41.30
N GLY A 188 -7.48 -11.17 40.59
CA GLY A 188 -8.36 -12.32 40.43
C GLY A 188 -9.70 -11.93 39.80
N TYR A 189 -10.51 -12.92 39.46
CA TYR A 189 -11.90 -12.70 39.08
C TYR A 189 -12.74 -13.56 40.02
N CYS A 190 -13.70 -12.92 40.69
CA CYS A 190 -14.70 -13.64 41.45
C CYS A 190 -15.83 -13.98 40.49
N VAL A 191 -16.01 -15.26 40.17
CA VAL A 191 -17.18 -15.72 39.41
C VAL A 191 -18.35 -15.75 40.38
N GLU A 192 -19.11 -14.65 40.40
CA GLU A 192 -20.35 -14.37 41.14
C GLU A 192 -20.33 -14.63 42.68
N ALA A 193 -20.74 -13.61 43.45
CA ALA A 193 -21.01 -13.66 44.89
C ALA A 193 -19.91 -14.30 45.78
N CYS A 194 -18.63 -13.95 45.57
CA CYS A 194 -17.57 -14.30 46.52
C CYS A 194 -17.54 -13.29 47.68
N VAL A 195 -17.76 -13.77 48.91
CA VAL A 195 -17.65 -12.98 50.15
C VAL A 195 -16.19 -12.92 50.62
N CYS A 196 -15.24 -12.65 49.72
CA CYS A 196 -13.81 -12.63 50.00
C CYS A 196 -13.35 -11.37 50.77
N ASN A 197 -14.24 -10.83 51.60
CA ASN A 197 -13.99 -9.67 52.45
C ASN A 197 -13.34 -10.15 53.76
N SER A 198 -12.09 -10.61 53.68
CA SER A 198 -11.09 -10.84 54.76
C SER A 198 -11.51 -11.52 56.08
N LYS A 199 -12.76 -11.94 56.28
CA LYS A 199 -13.32 -12.44 57.54
C LYS A 199 -13.95 -13.83 57.45
N SER A 200 -14.01 -14.45 56.26
CA SER A 200 -14.52 -15.82 56.09
C SER A 200 -13.36 -16.80 55.95
N SER A 201 -13.33 -17.82 56.80
CA SER A 201 -12.34 -18.90 56.82
C SER A 201 -12.39 -19.86 55.62
N GLU A 202 -13.31 -19.65 54.67
CA GLU A 202 -13.51 -20.53 53.52
C GLU A 202 -13.15 -19.83 52.21
N LYS A 203 -11.87 -19.88 51.82
CA LYS A 203 -11.44 -19.51 50.46
C LYS A 203 -11.89 -20.60 49.49
N ARG A 204 -12.71 -20.25 48.49
CA ARG A 204 -12.98 -21.12 47.34
C ARG A 204 -11.68 -21.45 46.61
N LYS A 205 -11.49 -22.72 46.21
CA LYS A 205 -10.28 -23.20 45.52
C LYS A 205 -9.95 -22.43 44.23
N ASP A 206 -10.96 -21.87 43.57
CA ASP A 206 -10.81 -21.16 42.29
C ASP A 206 -10.68 -19.63 42.46
N CYS A 207 -10.66 -19.14 43.71
CA CYS A 207 -10.50 -17.72 44.00
C CYS A 207 -9.02 -17.34 43.97
N THR A 208 -8.64 -16.49 43.02
CA THR A 208 -7.28 -15.97 42.85
C THR A 208 -7.08 -14.57 43.45
N PHE A 209 -8.09 -14.02 44.14
CA PHE A 209 -8.01 -12.72 44.81
C PHE A 209 -7.00 -12.76 45.97
N THR A 210 -6.11 -11.77 46.01
CA THR A 210 -5.16 -11.59 47.11
C THR A 210 -4.86 -10.12 47.35
N THR A 211 -4.75 -9.74 48.62
CA THR A 211 -4.37 -8.40 49.09
C THR A 211 -2.88 -8.27 49.38
N ASN A 212 -2.10 -9.34 49.13
CA ASN A 212 -0.65 -9.38 49.39
C ASN A 212 0.20 -8.61 48.36
N TYR A 213 -0.35 -7.57 47.71
CA TYR A 213 0.41 -6.72 46.80
C TYR A 213 0.74 -5.38 47.45
N ILE A 214 1.95 -4.90 47.12
CA ILE A 214 2.39 -3.55 47.38
C ILE A 214 2.45 -2.82 46.04
N PHE A 215 1.81 -1.67 45.96
CA PHE A 215 1.77 -0.79 44.81
C PHE A 215 2.86 0.26 44.93
N PHE A 216 3.61 0.51 43.86
CA PHE A 216 4.65 1.53 43.82
C PHE A 216 4.29 2.62 42.81
N ASP A 217 4.34 3.88 43.22
CA ASP A 217 4.29 5.07 42.37
C ASP A 217 5.63 5.81 42.45
N TYR A 218 6.17 6.24 41.31
CA TYR A 218 7.45 6.94 41.21
C TYR A 218 7.20 8.36 40.71
N LYS A 219 7.64 9.37 41.46
CA LYS A 219 7.77 10.74 40.95
C LYS A 219 9.20 10.97 40.51
N ALA A 220 9.35 11.65 39.38
CA ALA A 220 10.63 11.96 38.78
C ALA A 220 10.77 13.45 38.49
N GLN A 221 11.98 13.98 38.64
CA GLN A 221 12.34 15.32 38.23
C GLN A 221 12.42 15.38 36.70
N GLN A 222 11.89 16.45 36.12
CA GLN A 222 11.77 16.62 34.66
C GLN A 222 12.86 17.51 34.05
N ASN A 223 13.73 18.13 34.86
CA ASN A 223 14.57 19.26 34.43
C ASN A 223 15.91 18.98 33.71
N PRO A 224 16.37 17.74 33.45
CA PRO A 224 17.51 17.52 32.55
C PRO A 224 17.15 16.74 31.27
N GLY A 225 15.86 16.59 30.93
CA GLY A 225 15.43 15.71 29.82
C GLY A 225 15.64 14.21 30.09
N THR A 226 16.19 13.87 31.27
CA THR A 226 16.29 12.51 31.80
C THR A 226 15.37 12.41 33.01
N HIS A 227 14.49 11.40 33.03
CA HIS A 227 13.58 11.17 34.16
C HIS A 227 14.37 10.54 35.33
N ILE A 228 14.75 11.35 36.31
CA ILE A 228 15.42 10.89 37.53
C ILE A 228 14.37 10.77 38.64
N PRO A 229 14.04 9.56 39.13
CA PRO A 229 13.11 9.37 40.24
C PRO A 229 13.64 10.04 41.52
N ASN A 230 12.85 10.89 42.15
CA ASN A 230 13.18 11.56 43.42
C ASN A 230 12.23 11.21 44.57
N MET A 231 11.13 10.52 44.29
CA MET A 231 10.21 10.02 45.31
C MET A 231 9.57 8.71 44.88
N VAL A 232 9.55 7.74 45.79
CA VAL A 232 8.88 6.45 45.64
C VAL A 232 7.79 6.36 46.71
N ILE A 233 6.56 6.09 46.30
CA ILE A 233 5.43 5.86 47.19
C ILE A 233 5.04 4.40 47.09
N ALA A 234 5.21 3.63 48.17
CA ALA A 234 4.70 2.27 48.28
C ALA A 234 3.39 2.28 49.07
N HIS A 235 2.35 1.57 48.63
CA HIS A 235 1.13 1.42 49.44
C HIS A 235 0.51 0.03 49.31
N ASN A 236 -0.20 -0.41 50.35
CA ASN A 236 -0.94 -1.67 50.34
C ASN A 236 -2.44 -1.43 50.00
N PHE A 237 -3.25 -2.49 50.06
CA PHE A 237 -4.71 -2.42 49.86
C PHE A 237 -5.47 -1.76 51.02
N GLU A 238 -4.90 -1.74 52.21
CA GLU A 238 -5.48 -1.10 53.41
C GLU A 238 -5.25 0.42 53.40
N GLY A 239 -4.48 0.93 52.43
CA GLY A 239 -4.16 2.34 52.30
C GLY A 239 -2.96 2.79 53.14
N THR A 240 -2.25 1.87 53.79
CA THR A 240 -0.96 2.16 54.45
C THR A 240 0.03 2.58 53.37
N LYS A 241 0.59 3.79 53.52
CA LYS A 241 1.53 4.41 52.56
C LYS A 241 2.90 4.57 53.20
N TYR A 242 3.93 4.28 52.42
CA TYR A 242 5.34 4.48 52.74
C TYR A 242 5.93 5.38 51.66
N VAL A 243 6.57 6.47 52.06
CA VAL A 243 7.16 7.46 51.14
C VAL A 243 8.67 7.44 51.34
N PHE A 244 9.41 7.29 50.25
CA PHE A 244 10.86 7.32 50.21
C PHE A 244 11.28 8.45 49.29
N SER A 245 11.87 9.52 49.82
CA SER A 245 12.39 10.61 49.00
C SER A 245 13.91 10.73 49.14
N THR A 246 14.56 11.23 48.11
CA THR A 246 16.01 11.46 48.11
C THR A 246 16.42 12.71 48.89
N ASP A 247 15.44 13.52 49.28
CA ASP A 247 15.64 14.83 49.94
C ASP A 247 15.47 14.73 51.47
N ASP A 248 15.09 13.57 52.01
CA ASP A 248 14.86 13.37 53.44
C ASP A 248 16.14 13.03 54.20
N ALA A 249 16.77 14.09 54.72
CA ALA A 249 17.45 13.99 56.01
C ALA A 249 16.39 13.71 57.09
N ALA A 250 16.52 12.57 57.78
CA ALA A 250 15.86 12.22 59.04
C ALA A 250 14.32 12.07 59.01
N THR A 251 13.83 10.83 58.88
CA THR A 251 13.30 10.03 60.01
C THR A 251 12.71 8.72 59.47
N ALA A 252 13.49 7.65 59.59
CA ALA A 252 12.95 6.30 59.54
C ALA A 252 12.07 6.08 60.79
N ASN A 253 10.78 6.29 60.66
CA ASN A 253 9.73 5.73 61.51
C ASN A 253 8.80 4.98 60.56
N ASP A 254 8.32 3.76 60.75
CA ASP A 254 8.44 2.80 61.85
C ASP A 254 7.88 1.48 61.26
N LYS A 255 8.50 0.36 61.63
CA LYS A 255 8.00 -1.04 61.65
C LYS A 255 7.39 -1.68 60.38
N PHE A 256 8.03 -2.81 60.01
CA PHE A 256 7.47 -3.87 59.16
C PHE A 256 6.16 -4.44 59.70
#